data_AF-A0A8S0WFE4-F1
#
_entry.id   AF-A0A8S0WFE4-F1
#
_cell.length_a   1.000
_cell.length_b   1.000
_cell.length_c   1.000
_cell.angle_alpha   90.00
_cell.angle_beta   90.00
_cell.angle_gamma   90.00
#
_symmetry.space_group_name_H-M   'P 1'
#
loop_
_entity.id
_entity.type
_entity.pdbx_description
1 polymer ?
#
loop_
_entity_poly.entity_id
_entity_poly.type
_entity_poly.pdbx_seq_one_letter_code
_entity_poly.pdbx_strand_id
1 'polypeptide(L)'
;MSQLASQNYASTSFAFDDALPKKSAYFVPRNTRGNLPVYTDVRNGGGRQLVLVRNVEGNVSELARDLAQSLFPADSLEASRFKIQISQSKHLVIAGGRWRDNVVEWLKEKGF
;
A
#
# COMPACT_ATOMS: atom_id res chain seq x y z
N MET A 1 48.57 21.04 -42.93
CA MET A 1 47.67 19.88 -42.68
C MET A 1 48.47 18.89 -41.86
N SER A 2 48.16 18.48 -40.64
CA SER A 2 46.88 18.38 -39.94
C SER A 2 47.13 18.48 -38.44
N GLN A 3 46.26 19.20 -37.73
CA GLN A 3 46.11 19.06 -36.29
C GLN A 3 45.37 17.74 -36.01
N LEU A 4 45.81 16.96 -35.03
CA LEU A 4 44.99 15.90 -34.44
C LEU A 4 44.75 16.22 -32.97
N ALA A 5 43.46 16.30 -32.66
CA ALA A 5 42.89 16.74 -31.40
C ALA A 5 43.11 15.70 -30.30
N SER A 6 43.65 16.15 -29.17
CA SER A 6 43.61 15.41 -27.90
C SER A 6 42.18 15.48 -27.35
N GLN A 7 41.45 14.38 -27.39
CA GLN A 7 40.15 14.28 -26.74
C GLN A 7 40.34 14.14 -25.22
N ASN A 8 39.83 15.12 -24.48
CA ASN A 8 39.68 15.06 -23.03
C ASN A 8 38.58 14.06 -22.68
N TYR A 9 38.94 12.95 -22.04
CA TYR A 9 37.97 12.04 -21.44
C TYR A 9 37.46 12.67 -20.14
N ALA A 10 36.29 13.31 -20.20
CA ALA A 10 35.56 13.75 -19.02
C ALA A 10 35.06 12.51 -18.27
N SER A 11 35.61 12.28 -17.07
CA SER A 11 35.13 11.26 -16.14
C SER A 11 33.75 11.65 -15.61
N THR A 12 32.69 11.19 -16.26
CA THR A 12 31.33 11.28 -15.70
C THR A 12 31.23 10.27 -14.55
N SER A 13 31.39 10.75 -13.32
CA SER A 13 31.05 10.00 -12.12
C SER A 13 29.53 9.81 -12.06
N PHE A 14 29.07 8.61 -12.40
CA PHE A 14 27.70 8.18 -12.12
C PHE A 14 27.56 8.09 -10.59
N ALA A 15 26.96 9.11 -9.98
CA ALA A 15 26.47 9.03 -8.62
C ALA A 15 25.32 8.01 -8.63
N PHE A 16 25.63 6.77 -8.25
CA PHE A 16 24.60 5.82 -7.84
C PHE A 16 24.05 6.37 -6.53
N ASP A 17 22.91 7.04 -6.59
CA ASP A 17 22.07 7.28 -5.42
C ASP A 17 21.78 5.91 -4.81
N ASP A 18 22.56 5.55 -3.79
CA ASP A 18 22.47 4.32 -3.03
C ASP A 18 21.26 4.42 -2.08
N ALA A 19 20.08 4.66 -2.68
CA ALA A 19 18.81 4.61 -2.00
C ALA A 19 18.50 3.14 -1.72
N LEU A 20 19.16 2.58 -0.71
CA LEU A 20 18.80 1.31 -0.10
C LEU A 20 17.26 1.30 0.03
N PRO A 21 16.57 0.24 -0.43
CA PRO A 21 15.12 0.22 -0.44
C PRO A 21 14.63 0.50 0.98
N LYS A 22 14.00 1.66 1.16
CA LYS A 22 13.51 2.11 2.46
C LYS A 22 12.50 1.08 2.92
N LYS A 23 12.88 0.29 3.93
CA LYS A 23 12.01 -0.72 4.54
C LYS A 23 10.67 -0.06 4.87
N SER A 24 9.58 -0.57 4.30
CA SER A 24 8.24 -0.03 4.51
C SER A 24 7.96 0.05 6.01
N ALA A 25 7.35 1.14 6.47
CA ALA A 25 7.06 1.36 7.89
C ALA A 25 6.04 0.35 8.46
N TYR A 26 5.35 -0.37 7.57
CA TYR A 26 4.40 -1.42 7.87
C TYR A 26 4.57 -2.59 6.89
N PHE A 27 4.10 -3.76 7.30
CA PHE A 27 4.07 -4.96 6.48
C PHE A 27 2.79 -5.74 6.76
N VAL A 28 2.25 -6.41 5.74
CA VAL A 28 1.06 -7.26 5.87
C VAL A 28 1.43 -8.69 5.47
N PRO A 29 1.85 -9.55 6.42
CA PRO A 29 2.22 -10.92 6.14
C PRO A 29 1.02 -11.73 5.65
N ARG A 30 1.30 -12.69 4.78
CA ARG A 30 0.34 -13.75 4.44
C ARG A 30 -0.01 -14.57 5.68
N ASN A 31 -1.25 -15.04 5.75
CA ASN A 31 -1.66 -15.96 6.80
C ASN A 31 -1.02 -17.34 6.61
N THR A 32 -1.25 -18.26 7.56
CA THR A 32 -0.69 -19.62 7.54
C THR A 32 -1.08 -20.45 6.32
N ARG A 33 -2.08 -20.02 5.54
CA ARG A 33 -2.53 -20.65 4.28
C ARG A 33 -2.02 -19.90 3.05
N GLY A 34 -1.10 -18.95 3.19
CA GLY A 34 -0.52 -18.17 2.09
C GLY A 34 -1.39 -17.02 1.56
N ASN A 35 -2.54 -16.74 2.20
CA ASN A 35 -3.48 -15.72 1.71
C ASN A 35 -3.27 -14.37 2.40
N LEU A 36 -3.57 -13.27 1.69
CA LEU A 36 -3.65 -11.95 2.32
C LEU A 36 -4.73 -11.96 3.41
N PRO A 37 -4.45 -11.39 4.60
CA PRO A 37 -5.34 -11.43 5.76
C PRO A 37 -6.48 -10.39 5.64
N VAL A 38 -7.18 -10.37 4.51
CA VAL A 38 -8.31 -9.47 4.20
C VAL A 38 -9.62 -10.24 4.21
N TYR A 39 -10.51 -9.86 5.14
CA TYR A 39 -11.76 -10.58 5.41
C TYR A 39 -12.96 -9.65 5.28
N THR A 40 -14.11 -10.20 4.90
CA THR A 40 -15.40 -9.50 5.00
C THR A 40 -16.09 -9.89 6.29
N ASP A 41 -16.54 -8.90 7.05
CA ASP A 41 -17.40 -9.07 8.23
C ASP A 41 -18.81 -8.57 7.88
N VAL A 42 -19.76 -9.50 7.85
CA VAL A 42 -21.15 -9.27 7.47
C VAL A 42 -22.01 -9.15 8.73
N ARG A 43 -22.71 -8.04 8.88
CA ARG A 43 -23.55 -7.72 10.04
C ARG A 43 -24.97 -7.34 9.60
N ASN A 44 -25.90 -7.28 10.57
CA ASN A 44 -27.29 -6.87 10.37
C ASN A 44 -27.99 -7.65 9.24
N GLY A 45 -27.86 -8.98 9.25
CA GLY A 45 -28.50 -9.84 8.23
C GLY A 45 -28.05 -9.59 6.79
N GLY A 46 -26.85 -9.03 6.58
CA GLY A 46 -26.32 -8.71 5.25
C GLY A 46 -26.33 -7.23 4.89
N GLY A 47 -27.06 -6.40 5.65
CA GLY A 47 -27.20 -4.97 5.37
C GLY A 47 -25.94 -4.15 5.62
N ARG A 48 -25.00 -4.66 6.43
CA ARG A 48 -23.71 -3.98 6.68
C ARG A 48 -22.55 -4.92 6.40
N GLN A 49 -21.63 -4.48 5.54
CA GLN A 49 -20.38 -5.19 5.27
C GLN A 49 -19.21 -4.32 5.67
N LEU A 50 -18.29 -4.91 6.41
CA LEU A 50 -17.01 -4.33 6.78
C LEU A 50 -15.89 -5.14 6.13
N VAL A 51 -14.76 -4.51 5.87
CA VAL A 51 -13.53 -5.19 5.46
C VAL A 51 -12.51 -5.09 6.59
N LEU A 52 -11.92 -6.22 6.97
CA LEU A 52 -10.91 -6.31 8.01
C LEU A 52 -9.56 -6.62 7.39
N VAL A 53 -8.55 -5.78 7.61
CA VAL A 53 -7.15 -6.06 7.24
C VAL A 53 -6.39 -6.41 8.51
N ARG A 54 -6.06 -7.69 8.68
CA ARG A 54 -5.45 -8.24 9.89
C ARG A 54 -3.94 -8.43 9.73
N ASN A 55 -3.30 -8.83 10.83
CA ASN A 55 -1.88 -9.17 10.92
C ASN A 55 -0.93 -8.04 10.52
N VAL A 56 -1.36 -6.78 10.58
CA VAL A 56 -0.48 -5.65 10.23
C VAL A 56 0.69 -5.59 11.21
N GLU A 57 1.90 -5.66 10.68
CA GLU A 57 3.15 -5.45 11.41
C GLU A 57 3.63 -4.01 11.20
N GLY A 58 4.26 -3.41 12.22
CA GLY A 58 4.75 -2.03 12.15
C GLY A 58 3.66 -0.97 12.35
N ASN A 59 3.76 0.15 11.62
CA ASN A 59 2.91 1.32 11.80
C ASN A 59 1.58 1.21 11.03
N VAL A 60 0.54 0.70 11.70
CA VAL A 60 -0.82 0.56 11.13
C VAL A 60 -1.44 1.89 10.68
N SER A 61 -1.06 3.02 11.30
CA SER A 61 -1.57 4.34 10.93
C SER A 61 -1.04 4.80 9.56
N GLU A 62 0.21 4.46 9.23
CA GLU A 62 0.76 4.72 7.90
C GLU A 62 0.10 3.84 6.83
N LEU A 63 -0.15 2.56 7.13
CA LEU A 63 -0.94 1.70 6.23
C LEU A 63 -2.33 2.29 5.98
N ALA A 64 -3.02 2.72 7.03
CA ALA A 64 -4.35 3.33 6.92
C ALA A 64 -4.31 4.59 6.04
N ARG A 65 -3.31 5.46 6.25
CA ARG A 65 -3.16 6.69 5.47
C ARG A 65 -2.90 6.40 4.00
N ASP A 66 -1.93 5.53 3.71
CA ASP A 66 -1.54 5.22 2.34
C ASP A 66 -2.70 4.55 1.59
N LEU A 67 -3.42 3.63 2.25
CA LEU A 67 -4.60 2.98 1.68
C LEU A 67 -5.71 4.01 1.40
N ALA A 68 -6.00 4.92 2.34
CA ALA A 68 -7.00 5.97 2.14
C ALA A 68 -6.65 6.94 0.99
N GLN A 69 -5.37 7.21 0.77
CA GLN A 69 -4.91 8.16 -0.25
C GLN A 69 -4.82 7.57 -1.66
N SER A 70 -4.67 6.25 -1.80
CA SER A 70 -4.31 5.64 -3.08
C SER A 70 -5.25 4.55 -3.58
N LEU A 71 -6.17 4.05 -2.76
CA LEU A 71 -7.10 3.00 -3.21
C LEU A 71 -8.08 3.50 -4.26
N PHE A 72 -8.55 4.75 -4.13
CA PHE A 72 -9.51 5.37 -5.04
C PHE A 72 -9.09 6.79 -5.39
N PRO A 73 -9.46 7.31 -6.58
CA PRO A 73 -9.26 8.72 -6.91
C PRO A 73 -9.98 9.63 -5.90
N ALA A 74 -9.34 10.74 -5.50
CA ALA A 74 -9.82 11.61 -4.42
C ALA A 74 -11.26 12.13 -4.62
N ASP A 75 -11.63 12.45 -5.86
CA ASP A 75 -12.95 13.01 -6.20
C ASP A 75 -14.00 11.95 -6.58
N SER A 76 -13.70 10.67 -6.35
CA SER A 76 -14.62 9.57 -6.65
C SER A 76 -15.69 9.39 -5.57
N LEU A 77 -16.85 8.85 -5.96
CA LEU A 77 -17.91 8.49 -5.03
C LEU A 77 -17.44 7.42 -4.04
N GLU A 78 -16.59 6.50 -4.50
CA GLU A 78 -15.92 5.46 -3.72
C GLU A 78 -15.09 6.08 -2.60
N ALA A 79 -14.20 7.03 -2.92
CA ALA A 79 -13.39 7.74 -1.93
C ALA A 79 -14.25 8.45 -0.87
N SER A 80 -15.36 9.09 -1.27
CA SER A 80 -16.27 9.75 -0.33
C SER A 80 -16.94 8.80 0.68
N ARG A 81 -17.14 7.54 0.28
CA ARG A 81 -17.75 6.50 1.10
C ARG A 81 -16.72 5.71 1.90
N PHE A 82 -15.48 5.67 1.44
CA PHE A 82 -14.42 4.86 2.00
C PHE A 82 -14.01 5.36 3.39
N LYS A 83 -14.29 4.58 4.42
CA LYS A 83 -14.01 4.93 5.82
C LYS A 83 -13.11 3.88 6.43
N ILE A 84 -11.94 4.29 6.91
CA ILE A 84 -11.00 3.43 7.64
C ILE A 84 -11.02 3.80 9.12
N GLN A 85 -11.06 2.78 9.97
CA GLN A 85 -10.83 2.88 11.41
C GLN A 85 -9.71 1.92 11.80
N ILE A 86 -8.85 2.35 12.71
CA ILE A 86 -7.84 1.49 13.32
C ILE A 86 -8.44 0.92 14.59
N SER A 87 -8.51 -0.40 14.70
CA SER A 87 -9.02 -1.05 15.90
C SER A 87 -7.97 -1.06 17.01
N GLN A 88 -8.41 -1.24 18.26
CA GLN A 88 -7.52 -1.38 19.42
C GLN A 88 -6.51 -2.52 19.26
N SER A 89 -6.86 -3.58 18.54
CA SER A 89 -5.98 -4.71 18.23
C SER A 89 -5.10 -4.46 16.99
N LYS A 90 -4.87 -3.20 16.61
CA LYS A 90 -3.99 -2.76 15.52
C LYS A 90 -4.28 -3.39 14.14
N HIS A 91 -5.56 -3.64 13.84
CA HIS A 91 -6.00 -4.02 12.50
C HIS A 91 -6.90 -2.95 11.90
N LEU A 92 -7.01 -2.91 10.58
CA LEU A 92 -7.93 -1.96 9.92
C LEU A 92 -9.33 -2.53 9.87
N VAL A 93 -10.31 -1.67 10.13
CA VAL A 93 -11.73 -1.90 9.92
C VAL A 93 -12.21 -0.87 8.90
N ILE A 94 -12.68 -1.34 7.76
CA ILE A 94 -13.04 -0.51 6.62
C ILE A 94 -14.55 -0.64 6.37
N ALA A 95 -15.21 0.49 6.14
CA ALA A 95 -16.64 0.57 5.92
C ALA A 95 -16.98 1.40 4.66
N GLY A 96 -18.27 1.45 4.34
CA GLY A 96 -18.82 2.29 3.28
C GLY A 96 -19.06 1.60 1.95
N GLY A 97 -18.79 0.29 1.86
CA GLY A 97 -19.03 -0.49 0.65
C GLY A 97 -18.34 -1.85 0.69
N ARG A 98 -18.37 -2.53 -0.46
CA ARG A 98 -17.81 -3.87 -0.65
C ARG A 98 -16.39 -3.75 -1.19
N TRP A 99 -15.45 -3.38 -0.33
CA TRP A 99 -14.08 -3.00 -0.75
C TRP A 99 -13.05 -4.13 -0.68
N ARG A 100 -13.48 -5.36 -0.38
CA ARG A 100 -12.56 -6.47 -0.06
C ARG A 100 -11.57 -6.71 -1.19
N ASP A 101 -12.06 -6.86 -2.40
CA ASP A 101 -11.22 -7.26 -3.53
C ASP A 101 -10.34 -6.10 -4.00
N ASN A 102 -10.81 -4.85 -3.92
CA ASN A 102 -9.98 -3.66 -4.14
C ASN A 102 -8.80 -3.62 -3.15
N VAL A 103 -9.07 -3.84 -1.86
CA VAL A 103 -8.03 -3.83 -0.82
C VAL A 103 -7.04 -4.99 -1.01
N VAL A 104 -7.52 -6.17 -1.41
CA VAL A 104 -6.65 -7.30 -1.75
C VAL A 104 -5.72 -6.95 -2.90
N GLU A 105 -6.26 -6.37 -3.98
CA GLU A 105 -5.46 -6.04 -5.16
C GLU A 105 -4.41 -4.97 -4.84
N TRP A 106 -4.81 -3.93 -4.13
CA TRP A 106 -3.88 -2.89 -3.67
C TRP A 106 -2.74 -3.44 -2.81
N LEU A 107 -3.02 -4.38 -1.90
CA LEU A 107 -1.98 -5.01 -1.08
C LEU A 107 -1.03 -5.88 -1.93
N LYS A 108 -1.52 -6.56 -2.97
CA LYS A 108 -0.65 -7.30 -3.90
C LYS A 108 0.23 -6.37 -4.72
N GLU A 109 -0.31 -5.24 -5.20
CA GLU A 109 0.46 -4.23 -5.93
C GLU A 109 1.58 -3.63 -5.09
N LYS A 110 1.38 -3.53 -3.77
CA LYS A 110 2.42 -3.15 -2.80
C LYS A 110 3.47 -4.25 -2.55
N GLY A 111 3.26 -5.46 -3.05
CA GLY A 111 4.17 -6.60 -2.88
C GLY A 111 3.99 -7.38 -1.57
N PHE A 112 2.83 -7.29 -0.93
CA PHE A 112 2.50 -8.05 0.29
C PHE A 112 1.84 -9.40 -0.01
#